data_AF-V5BL65-F1
#
_entry.id   AF-V5BL65-F1
#
_cell.length_a   1.000
_cell.length_b   1.000
_cell.length_c   1.000
_cell.angle_alpha   90.00
_cell.angle_beta   90.00
_cell.angle_gamma   90.00
#
_symmetry.space_group_name_H-M   'P 1'
#
loop_
_entity.id
_entity.type
_entity.pdbx_description
1 polymer ?
#
loop_
_entity_poly.entity_id
_entity_poly.type
_entity_poly.pdbx_seq_one_letter_code
_entity_poly.pdbx_strand_id
1 'polypeptide(L)'
;MASCTHCGAPLAANTNKCKYCGTRNDVDLHAKFPYKAEQQASNRICPQCNIPLNTISAEQDQNLFIERCKSCFGLFFDRGELEYVLQQSVSNIHEINLEHIDNINKDRYQKPADFNYRKCPECSVLMNRVNFGQRSAVVVDQCLIHGIWLDNGELAHLMEWKKAGGQLLHQQTEALKQQSAKPKTRTPLPDSSPASSGGAWETGEWDISWDVIAAVAWLLAKIFLGR
;
A
#
# COMPACT_ATOMS: atom_id res chain seq x y z
N MET A 1 -0.08 9.35 23.56
CA MET A 1 1.01 9.70 22.61
C MET A 1 2.29 9.06 23.12
N ALA A 2 3.11 8.48 22.25
CA ALA A 2 4.40 7.92 22.66
C ALA A 2 5.36 9.03 23.08
N SER A 3 6.25 8.75 24.02
CA SER A 3 7.31 9.66 24.45
C SER A 3 8.65 9.25 23.84
N CYS A 4 9.52 10.21 23.59
CA CYS A 4 10.86 9.94 23.10
C CYS A 4 11.66 9.16 24.15
N THR A 5 12.27 8.03 23.75
CA THR A 5 13.09 7.19 24.63
C THR A 5 14.39 7.87 25.08
N HIS A 6 14.83 8.90 24.35
CA HIS A 6 16.04 9.64 24.67
C HIS A 6 15.79 10.86 25.58
N CYS A 7 14.80 11.70 25.26
CA CYS A 7 14.56 12.96 26.01
C CYS A 7 13.20 13.06 26.71
N GLY A 8 12.34 12.05 26.61
CA GLY A 8 11.01 12.03 27.25
C GLY A 8 9.96 12.92 26.58
N ALA A 9 10.34 13.75 25.59
CA ALA A 9 9.41 14.66 24.93
C ALA A 9 8.33 13.92 24.13
N PRO A 10 7.10 14.47 24.02
CA PRO A 10 6.04 13.84 23.25
C PRO A 10 6.40 13.74 21.77
N LEU A 11 6.17 12.56 21.18
CA LEU A 11 6.33 12.32 19.74
C LEU A 11 5.06 12.69 19.00
N ALA A 12 5.22 13.38 17.87
CA ALA A 12 4.11 13.65 16.97
C ALA A 12 3.66 12.36 16.28
N ALA A 13 2.39 12.29 15.89
CA ALA A 13 1.84 11.09 15.29
C ALA A 13 2.51 10.83 13.92
N ASN A 14 2.83 9.56 13.63
CA ASN A 14 3.58 9.10 12.43
C ASN A 14 5.00 9.65 12.26
N THR A 15 5.61 10.31 13.25
CA THR A 15 7.05 10.59 13.20
C THR A 15 7.70 10.07 14.46
N ASN A 16 8.73 9.29 14.25
CA ASN A 16 9.59 8.85 15.32
C ASN A 16 10.82 9.74 15.50
N LYS A 17 11.08 10.67 14.58
CA LYS A 17 12.13 11.66 14.77
C LYS A 17 11.61 12.69 15.76
N CYS A 18 12.15 12.67 16.96
CA CYS A 18 11.83 13.65 17.98
C CYS A 18 12.16 15.05 17.44
N LYS A 19 11.15 15.93 17.36
CA LYS A 19 11.36 17.32 16.93
C LYS A 19 12.25 18.14 17.88
N TYR A 20 12.46 17.62 19.10
CA TYR A 20 13.25 18.29 20.14
C TYR A 20 14.71 17.83 20.14
N CYS A 21 14.97 16.52 20.26
CA CYS A 21 16.34 15.99 20.33
C CYS A 21 16.85 15.36 19.02
N GLY A 22 15.99 15.18 18.02
CA GLY A 22 16.36 14.56 16.73
C GLY A 22 16.46 13.03 16.74
N THR A 23 16.39 12.38 17.91
CA THR A 23 16.44 10.91 18.01
C THR A 23 15.29 10.26 17.26
N ARG A 24 15.59 9.24 16.46
CA ARG A 24 14.59 8.34 15.88
C ARG A 24 14.19 7.30 16.91
N ASN A 25 12.91 7.24 17.21
CA ASN A 25 12.33 6.32 18.17
C ASN A 25 11.82 5.08 17.45
N ASP A 26 11.79 3.95 18.13
CA ASP A 26 11.23 2.77 17.50
C ASP A 26 9.71 2.74 17.68
N VAL A 27 9.00 2.13 16.74
CA VAL A 27 7.58 1.81 16.94
C VAL A 27 7.54 0.50 17.70
N ASP A 28 6.77 0.47 18.78
CA ASP A 28 6.52 -0.76 19.52
C ASP A 28 5.62 -1.68 18.68
N LEU A 29 6.28 -2.47 17.82
CA LEU A 29 5.63 -3.51 17.05
C LEU A 29 5.18 -4.65 17.95
N HIS A 30 5.86 -4.94 19.07
CA HIS A 30 5.48 -6.04 19.97
C HIS A 30 4.10 -5.82 20.60
N ALA A 31 3.79 -4.59 21.03
CA ALA A 31 2.49 -4.25 21.58
C ALA A 31 1.34 -4.32 20.56
N LYS A 32 1.66 -4.29 19.26
CA LYS A 32 0.68 -4.31 18.18
C LYS A 32 0.62 -5.66 17.44
N PHE A 33 1.72 -6.40 17.47
CA PHE A 33 1.96 -7.63 16.73
C PHE A 33 3.12 -8.41 17.40
N PRO A 34 2.87 -9.50 18.13
CA PRO A 34 3.93 -10.26 18.78
C PRO A 34 4.84 -10.90 17.71
N TYR A 35 6.08 -10.44 17.64
CA TYR A 35 7.10 -10.96 16.72
C TYR A 35 8.31 -11.46 17.49
N LYS A 36 8.96 -12.52 17.00
CA LYS A 36 10.30 -12.89 17.43
C LYS A 36 11.29 -12.06 16.65
N ALA A 37 12.13 -11.35 17.38
CA ALA A 37 13.33 -10.74 16.82
C ALA A 37 14.36 -11.85 16.53
N GLU A 38 14.07 -12.76 15.59
CA GLU A 38 15.13 -13.49 14.92
C GLU A 38 15.84 -12.48 14.02
N GLN A 39 16.79 -11.73 14.58
CA GLN A 39 17.57 -10.72 13.85
C GLN A 39 18.53 -11.38 12.86
N GLN A 40 17.99 -12.16 11.93
CA GLN A 40 18.76 -12.65 10.80
C GLN A 40 18.96 -11.49 9.83
N ALA A 41 20.20 -11.29 9.43
CA ALA A 41 20.51 -10.34 8.37
C ALA A 41 19.86 -10.82 7.07
N SER A 42 19.08 -9.95 6.44
CA SER A 42 18.52 -10.18 5.12
C SER A 42 19.50 -9.74 4.04
N ASN A 43 19.37 -10.33 2.86
CA ASN A 43 20.11 -9.89 1.67
C ASN A 43 19.51 -8.61 1.05
N ARG A 44 18.35 -8.17 1.53
CA ARG A 44 17.65 -6.98 1.06
C ARG A 44 18.24 -5.70 1.66
N ILE A 45 18.23 -4.62 0.89
CA ILE A 45 18.80 -3.31 1.29
C ILE A 45 17.68 -2.30 1.55
N CYS A 46 17.79 -1.55 2.65
CA CYS A 46 16.88 -0.46 2.96
C CYS A 46 16.99 0.65 1.90
N PRO A 47 15.89 1.03 1.20
CA PRO A 47 15.92 2.05 0.16
C PRO A 47 16.11 3.47 0.70
N GLN A 48 15.93 3.69 2.01
CA GLN A 48 16.16 4.98 2.65
C GLN A 48 17.58 5.11 3.21
N CYS A 49 18.07 4.07 3.87
CA CYS A 49 19.33 4.12 4.62
C CYS A 49 20.51 3.49 3.87
N ASN A 50 20.23 2.72 2.82
CA ASN A 50 21.22 1.94 2.06
C ASN A 50 22.06 1.01 2.96
N ILE A 51 21.40 0.34 3.91
CA ILE A 51 21.99 -0.66 4.81
C ILE A 51 21.20 -1.98 4.72
N PRO A 52 21.80 -3.14 5.08
CA PRO A 52 21.07 -4.40 5.14
C PRO A 52 19.86 -4.34 6.07
N LEU A 53 18.78 -4.97 5.65
CA LEU A 53 17.57 -5.18 6.45
C LEU A 53 17.75 -6.37 7.40
N ASN A 54 16.91 -6.40 8.43
CA ASN A 54 16.77 -7.52 9.34
C ASN A 54 15.40 -8.15 9.10
N THR A 55 15.35 -9.46 8.92
CA THR A 55 14.07 -10.17 8.89
C THR A 55 13.54 -10.27 10.33
N ILE A 56 12.23 -10.12 10.52
CA ILE A 56 11.53 -10.41 11.77
C ILE A 56 10.39 -11.40 11.48
N SER A 57 10.22 -12.41 12.33
CA SER A 57 9.20 -13.44 12.18
C SER A 57 8.08 -13.26 13.21
N ALA A 58 6.84 -13.55 12.84
CA ALA A 58 5.73 -13.48 13.79
C ALA A 58 5.82 -14.62 14.82
N GLU A 59 5.50 -14.37 16.09
CA GLU A 59 5.48 -15.43 17.10
C GLU A 59 4.43 -16.50 16.82
N GLN A 60 3.30 -16.07 16.27
CA GLN A 60 2.11 -16.89 16.05
C GLN A 60 2.07 -17.47 14.63
N ASP A 61 2.94 -17.02 13.73
CA ASP A 61 3.00 -17.49 12.34
C ASP A 61 4.45 -17.53 11.84
N GLN A 62 5.00 -18.74 11.76
CA GLN A 62 6.38 -18.97 11.34
C GLN A 62 6.62 -18.67 9.85
N ASN A 63 5.57 -18.43 9.06
CA ASN A 63 5.69 -18.17 7.62
C ASN A 63 5.59 -16.69 7.25
N LEU A 64 5.43 -15.80 8.23
CA LEU A 64 5.35 -14.36 8.00
C LEU A 64 6.73 -13.72 8.27
N PHE A 65 7.39 -13.23 7.22
CA PHE A 65 8.75 -12.72 7.27
C PHE A 65 8.79 -11.25 6.87
N ILE A 66 8.77 -10.36 7.86
CA ILE A 66 8.76 -8.91 7.60
C ILE A 66 10.19 -8.41 7.64
N GLU A 67 10.57 -7.63 6.64
CA GLU A 67 11.89 -7.03 6.58
C GLU A 67 11.89 -5.66 7.25
N ARG A 68 12.86 -5.41 8.13
CA ARG A 68 12.90 -4.21 8.98
C ARG A 68 14.27 -3.55 8.96
N CYS A 69 14.27 -2.23 8.77
CA CYS A 69 15.49 -1.45 8.87
C CYS A 69 15.78 -1.07 10.33
N LYS A 70 16.97 -1.40 10.83
CA LYS A 70 17.41 -1.02 12.19
C LYS A 70 17.68 0.48 12.42
N SER A 71 17.73 1.28 11.35
CA SER A 71 18.07 2.72 11.43
C SER A 71 16.85 3.62 11.22
N CYS A 72 16.11 3.43 10.12
CA CYS A 72 14.90 4.20 9.88
C CYS A 72 13.62 3.56 10.41
N PHE A 73 13.67 2.27 10.79
CA PHE A 73 12.52 1.51 11.26
C PHE A 73 11.38 1.39 10.23
N GLY A 74 11.71 1.52 8.95
CA GLY A 74 10.81 1.17 7.84
C GLY A 74 10.69 -0.35 7.70
N LEU A 75 9.57 -0.77 7.12
CA LEU A 75 9.16 -2.16 7.00
C LEU A 75 8.91 -2.49 5.53
N PHE A 76 9.34 -3.67 5.10
CA PHE A 76 8.99 -4.24 3.82
C PHE A 76 8.23 -5.54 4.03
N PHE A 77 7.07 -5.60 3.40
CA PHE A 77 6.15 -6.73 3.42
C PHE A 77 6.15 -7.35 2.04
N ASP A 78 6.38 -8.65 1.97
CA ASP A 78 6.15 -9.39 0.74
C ASP A 78 4.65 -9.39 0.39
N ARG A 79 4.36 -9.75 -0.85
CA ARG A 79 2.99 -9.67 -1.40
C ARG A 79 1.99 -10.43 -0.53
N GLY A 80 0.97 -9.71 -0.03
CA GLY A 80 -0.10 -10.26 0.81
C GLY A 80 0.20 -10.29 2.31
N GLU A 81 1.45 -10.06 2.73
CA GLU A 81 1.83 -10.07 4.14
C GLU A 81 1.25 -8.89 4.93
N LEU A 82 1.21 -7.69 4.33
CA LEU A 82 0.63 -6.52 4.99
C LEU A 82 -0.87 -6.71 5.24
N GLU A 83 -1.61 -7.21 4.25
CA GLU A 83 -3.02 -7.52 4.38
C GLU A 83 -3.26 -8.59 5.45
N TYR A 84 -2.40 -9.62 5.48
CA TYR A 84 -2.45 -10.66 6.49
C TYR A 84 -2.22 -10.10 7.90
N VAL A 85 -1.18 -9.29 8.10
CA VAL A 85 -0.87 -8.63 9.38
C VAL A 85 -2.05 -7.76 9.83
N LEU A 86 -2.62 -6.97 8.93
CA LEU A 86 -3.79 -6.15 9.24
C LEU A 86 -5.00 -7.00 9.62
N GLN A 87 -5.18 -8.17 9.02
CA GLN A 87 -6.28 -9.09 9.34
C GLN A 87 -6.12 -9.76 10.71
N GLN A 88 -4.92 -10.18 11.07
CA GLN A 88 -4.65 -10.78 12.38
C GLN A 88 -4.71 -9.74 13.51
N SER A 89 -4.22 -8.52 13.26
CA SER A 89 -4.11 -7.48 14.29
C SER A 89 -5.42 -6.74 14.57
N VAL A 90 -6.38 -6.78 13.64
CA VAL A 90 -7.66 -6.08 13.74
C VAL A 90 -8.78 -6.98 13.21
N SER A 91 -9.54 -7.56 14.12
CA SER A 91 -10.68 -8.44 13.83
C SER A 91 -12.02 -7.82 14.22
N ASN A 92 -13.11 -8.35 13.66
CA ASN A 92 -14.50 -8.08 14.06
C ASN A 92 -14.94 -6.60 13.95
N ILE A 93 -14.61 -5.95 12.83
CA ILE A 93 -15.11 -4.61 12.53
C ILE A 93 -16.39 -4.73 11.71
N HIS A 94 -17.48 -4.16 12.22
CA HIS A 94 -18.80 -4.21 11.59
C HIS A 94 -19.34 -2.83 11.21
N GLU A 95 -18.72 -1.76 11.71
CA GLU A 95 -19.18 -0.39 11.53
C GLU A 95 -18.07 0.49 10.95
N ILE A 96 -18.48 1.48 10.16
CA ILE A 96 -17.58 2.51 9.61
C ILE A 96 -17.76 3.77 10.44
N ASN A 97 -16.70 4.19 11.12
CA ASN A 97 -16.66 5.46 11.85
C ASN A 97 -15.87 6.50 11.05
N LEU A 98 -16.57 7.23 10.18
CA LEU A 98 -15.96 8.24 9.31
C LEU A 98 -15.31 9.39 10.09
N GLU A 99 -15.92 9.82 11.19
CA GLU A 99 -15.36 10.88 12.03
C GLU A 99 -14.03 10.45 12.64
N HIS A 100 -13.94 9.21 13.13
CA HIS A 100 -12.71 8.67 13.67
C HIS A 100 -11.64 8.53 12.59
N ILE A 101 -11.98 8.07 11.38
CA ILE A 101 -11.04 8.06 10.24
C ILE A 101 -10.49 9.47 9.97
N ASP A 102 -11.36 10.48 9.97
CA ASP A 102 -10.93 11.86 9.74
C ASP A 102 -10.06 12.41 10.86
N ASN A 103 -10.35 12.07 12.12
CA ASN A 103 -9.53 12.46 13.26
C ASN A 103 -8.15 11.80 13.21
N ILE A 104 -8.08 10.49 12.91
CA ILE A 104 -6.81 9.78 12.68
C ILE A 104 -6.00 10.52 11.61
N ASN A 105 -6.62 10.83 10.47
CA ASN A 105 -5.95 11.51 9.36
C ASN A 105 -5.48 12.92 9.73
N LYS A 106 -6.28 13.71 10.45
CA LYS A 106 -5.90 15.05 10.91
C LYS A 106 -4.73 15.00 11.89
N ASP A 107 -4.79 14.09 12.86
CA ASP A 107 -3.77 13.95 13.90
C ASP A 107 -2.43 13.46 13.33
N ARG A 108 -2.51 12.63 12.29
CA ARG A 108 -1.37 11.96 11.66
C ARG A 108 -0.94 12.57 10.32
N TYR A 109 -1.59 13.64 9.88
CA TYR A 109 -1.25 14.32 8.63
C TYR A 109 0.18 14.88 8.73
N GLN A 110 1.07 14.35 7.90
CA GLN A 110 2.37 14.96 7.68
C GLN A 110 2.41 15.53 6.28
N LYS A 111 2.89 16.76 6.15
CA LYS A 111 3.29 17.29 4.84
C LYS A 111 4.34 16.33 4.27
N PRO A 112 4.17 15.81 3.05
CA PRO A 112 5.16 14.92 2.46
C PRO A 112 6.54 15.59 2.49
N ALA A 113 7.52 14.97 3.14
CA ALA A 113 8.93 15.32 2.95
C ALA A 113 9.35 14.84 1.55
N ASP A 114 10.34 15.54 0.96
CA ASP A 114 10.81 15.45 -0.43
C ASP A 114 10.52 14.15 -1.22
N PHE A 115 10.07 14.34 -2.47
CA PHE A 115 9.51 13.32 -3.38
C PHE A 115 10.53 12.32 -3.97
N ASN A 116 11.34 11.68 -3.14
CA ASN A 116 12.28 10.67 -3.63
C ASN A 116 11.60 9.30 -3.75
N TYR A 117 11.37 8.86 -4.99
CA TYR A 117 10.93 7.50 -5.29
C TYR A 117 11.93 6.48 -4.76
N ARG A 118 11.41 5.41 -4.14
CA ARG A 118 12.20 4.36 -3.53
C ARG A 118 12.38 3.18 -4.46
N LYS A 119 13.55 2.54 -4.43
CA LYS A 119 13.80 1.28 -5.13
C LYS A 119 13.25 0.11 -4.30
N CYS A 120 12.70 -0.89 -4.97
CA CYS A 120 12.28 -2.13 -4.34
C CYS A 120 13.49 -2.86 -3.71
N PRO A 121 13.42 -3.28 -2.43
CA PRO A 121 14.49 -4.03 -1.77
C PRO A 121 14.86 -5.36 -2.44
N GLU A 122 13.92 -5.94 -3.22
CA GLU A 122 14.10 -7.21 -3.92
C GLU A 122 14.65 -7.02 -5.35
N CYS A 123 13.95 -6.26 -6.21
CA CYS A 123 14.31 -6.13 -7.63
C CYS A 123 14.98 -4.82 -8.02
N SER A 124 15.16 -3.89 -7.08
CA SER A 124 15.76 -2.56 -7.31
C SER A 124 15.02 -1.63 -8.30
N VAL A 125 13.85 -2.03 -8.82
CA VAL A 125 12.97 -1.17 -9.65
C VAL A 125 12.28 -0.14 -8.77
N LEU A 126 12.06 1.08 -9.29
CA LEU A 126 11.33 2.12 -8.58
C LEU A 126 9.90 1.66 -8.25
N MET A 127 9.49 1.85 -6.99
CA MET A 127 8.17 1.50 -6.49
C MET A 127 7.15 2.60 -6.78
N ASN A 128 5.91 2.20 -7.02
CA ASN A 128 4.80 3.11 -7.25
C ASN A 128 4.27 3.62 -5.91
N ARG A 129 4.05 4.93 -5.83
CA ARG A 129 3.50 5.54 -4.63
C ARG A 129 1.97 5.52 -4.69
N VAL A 130 1.33 4.77 -3.81
CA VAL A 130 -0.13 4.53 -3.84
C VAL A 130 -0.76 4.75 -2.47
N ASN A 131 -1.98 5.27 -2.44
CA ASN A 131 -2.76 5.33 -1.20
C ASN A 131 -3.29 3.92 -0.88
N PHE A 132 -2.96 3.37 0.28
CA PHE A 132 -3.24 1.96 0.62
C PHE A 132 -4.74 1.62 0.75
N GLY A 133 -5.61 2.62 0.90
CA GLY A 133 -7.03 2.37 1.04
C GLY A 133 -7.84 3.65 1.08
N GLN A 134 -9.15 3.52 0.86
CA GLN A 134 -10.04 4.67 0.82
C GLN A 134 -9.94 5.46 2.13
N ARG A 135 -9.57 6.75 2.02
CA ARG A 135 -9.37 7.66 3.15
C ARG A 135 -8.37 7.17 4.20
N SER A 136 -7.42 6.30 3.85
CA SER A 136 -6.36 5.90 4.80
C SER A 136 -5.37 7.04 5.06
N ALA A 137 -5.18 7.93 4.07
CA ALA A 137 -4.14 8.96 4.03
C ALA A 137 -2.69 8.42 4.20
N VAL A 138 -2.52 7.09 4.21
CA VAL A 138 -1.22 6.41 4.23
C VAL A 138 -0.82 6.14 2.79
N VAL A 139 0.36 6.62 2.42
CA VAL A 139 0.85 6.54 1.05
C VAL A 139 2.06 5.64 1.01
N VAL A 140 1.85 4.42 0.55
CA VAL A 140 2.82 3.34 0.56
C VAL A 140 3.61 3.29 -0.74
N ASP A 141 4.83 2.77 -0.68
CA ASP A 141 5.62 2.50 -1.88
C ASP A 141 5.44 1.01 -2.27
N GLN A 142 4.76 0.75 -3.38
CA GLN A 142 4.37 -0.58 -3.84
C GLN A 142 5.20 -1.02 -5.06
N CYS A 143 5.83 -2.18 -4.94
CA CYS A 143 6.32 -2.95 -6.08
C CYS A 143 5.20 -3.86 -6.58
N LEU A 144 4.89 -3.83 -7.87
CA LEU A 144 3.82 -4.63 -8.47
C LEU A 144 4.04 -6.15 -8.36
N ILE A 145 5.30 -6.58 -8.21
CA ILE A 145 5.68 -8.00 -8.20
C ILE A 145 5.96 -8.50 -6.77
N HIS A 146 6.75 -7.75 -6.01
CA HIS A 146 7.38 -8.29 -4.79
C HIS A 146 6.65 -7.93 -3.50
N GLY A 147 6.23 -6.68 -3.32
CA GLY A 147 5.77 -6.26 -1.99
C GLY A 147 5.54 -4.76 -1.82
N ILE A 148 5.32 -4.38 -0.56
CA ILE A 148 4.99 -3.02 -0.12
C ILE A 148 5.99 -2.57 0.92
N TRP A 149 6.49 -1.35 0.76
CA TRP A 149 7.28 -0.65 1.76
C TRP A 149 6.40 0.33 2.55
N LEU A 150 6.49 0.24 3.88
CA LEU A 150 5.91 1.19 4.82
C LEU A 150 7.02 1.96 5.53
N ASP A 151 6.85 3.27 5.59
CA ASP A 151 7.65 4.11 6.47
C ASP A 151 7.25 3.89 7.94
N ASN A 152 8.15 4.33 8.82
CA ASN A 152 7.95 4.11 10.24
C ASN A 152 6.65 4.78 10.74
N GLY A 153 5.82 4.01 11.46
CA GLY A 153 4.56 4.49 12.02
C GLY A 153 3.35 4.32 11.10
N GLU A 154 3.54 4.12 9.79
CA GLU A 154 2.45 3.92 8.84
C GLU A 154 1.64 2.65 9.15
N LEU A 155 2.30 1.56 9.57
CA LEU A 155 1.59 0.34 9.99
C LEU A 155 0.61 0.62 11.15
N ALA A 156 1.02 1.41 12.13
CA ALA A 156 0.18 1.76 13.27
C ALA A 156 -1.02 2.63 12.84
N HIS A 157 -0.82 3.55 11.89
CA HIS A 157 -1.90 4.31 11.26
C HIS A 157 -2.87 3.38 10.54
N LEU A 158 -2.37 2.45 9.70
CA LEU A 158 -3.22 1.50 8.99
C LEU A 158 -4.03 0.62 9.95
N MET A 159 -3.45 0.19 11.07
CA MET A 159 -4.19 -0.55 12.10
C MET A 159 -5.30 0.29 12.73
N GLU A 160 -5.07 1.56 13.04
CA GLU A 160 -6.09 2.46 13.59
C GLU A 160 -7.19 2.76 12.57
N TRP A 161 -6.81 3.04 11.32
CA TRP A 161 -7.73 3.22 10.20
C TRP A 161 -8.61 1.99 9.98
N LYS A 162 -8.02 0.79 10.01
CA LYS A 162 -8.77 -0.47 9.91
C LYS A 162 -9.72 -0.66 11.08
N LYS A 163 -9.29 -0.36 12.32
CA LYS A 163 -10.15 -0.40 13.52
C LYS A 163 -11.34 0.54 13.41
N ALA A 164 -11.20 1.68 12.74
CA ALA A 164 -12.29 2.62 12.49
C ALA A 164 -13.21 2.21 11.32
N GLY A 165 -13.03 1.02 10.74
CA GLY A 165 -13.85 0.53 9.61
C GLY A 165 -13.36 0.98 8.24
N GLY A 166 -12.14 1.51 8.14
CA GLY A 166 -11.57 1.99 6.88
C GLY A 166 -11.51 0.94 5.77
N GLN A 167 -11.21 -0.33 6.12
CA GLN A 167 -11.18 -1.41 5.14
C GLN A 167 -12.57 -1.71 4.55
N LEU A 168 -13.61 -1.69 5.38
CA LEU A 168 -15.00 -1.84 4.92
C LEU A 168 -15.37 -0.71 3.97
N LEU A 169 -15.02 0.53 4.32
CA LEU A 169 -15.24 1.70 3.46
C LEU A 169 -14.56 1.54 2.10
N HIS A 170 -13.30 1.06 2.10
CA HIS A 170 -12.57 0.80 0.87
C HIS A 170 -13.27 -0.25 0.00
N GLN A 171 -13.66 -1.39 0.58
CA GLN A 171 -14.36 -2.46 -0.12
C GLN A 171 -15.70 -1.99 -0.72
N GLN A 172 -16.50 -1.24 0.05
CA GLN A 172 -17.77 -0.67 -0.43
C GLN A 172 -17.54 0.29 -1.61
N THR A 173 -16.52 1.13 -1.51
CA THR A 173 -16.19 2.12 -2.56
C THR A 173 -15.74 1.44 -3.85
N GLU A 174 -14.87 0.43 -3.78
CA GLU A 174 -14.41 -0.31 -4.95
C GLU A 174 -15.56 -1.10 -5.62
N ALA A 175 -16.46 -1.71 -4.83
CA ALA A 175 -17.64 -2.38 -5.35
C ALA A 175 -18.57 -1.42 -6.12
N LEU A 176 -18.76 -0.19 -5.61
CA LEU A 176 -19.56 0.85 -6.29
C LEU A 176 -18.91 1.29 -7.61
N LYS A 177 -17.58 1.49 -7.62
CA LYS A 177 -16.84 1.84 -8.86
C LYS A 177 -17.01 0.76 -9.92
N GLN A 178 -16.83 -0.51 -9.57
CA GLN A 178 -16.98 -1.64 -10.49
C GLN A 178 -18.40 -1.77 -11.06
N GLN A 179 -19.43 -1.46 -10.26
CA GLN A 179 -20.81 -1.43 -10.74
C GLN A 179 -21.05 -0.30 -11.76
N SER A 180 -20.46 0.88 -11.52
CA SER A 180 -20.58 2.03 -12.42
C SER A 180 -19.79 1.90 -13.72
N ALA A 181 -18.75 1.05 -13.75
CA ALA A 181 -17.87 0.86 -14.90
C ALA A 181 -18.37 -0.20 -15.91
N LYS A 182 -19.46 -0.94 -15.62
CA LYS A 182 -20.02 -1.89 -16.60
C LYS A 182 -20.57 -1.12 -17.81
N PRO A 183 -20.22 -1.49 -19.05
CA PRO A 183 -20.68 -0.78 -20.24
C PRO A 183 -22.21 -0.83 -20.28
N LYS A 184 -22.86 0.34 -20.40
CA LYS A 184 -24.28 0.38 -20.77
C LYS A 184 -24.40 -0.37 -22.09
N THR A 185 -25.12 -1.48 -22.11
CA THR A 185 -25.43 -2.26 -23.30
C THR A 185 -25.91 -1.28 -24.36
N ARG A 186 -25.11 -1.07 -25.42
CA ARG A 186 -25.53 -0.22 -26.53
C ARG A 186 -26.75 -0.89 -27.15
N THR A 187 -27.92 -0.30 -26.97
CA THR A 187 -29.12 -0.69 -27.72
C THR A 187 -28.74 -0.64 -29.20
N PRO A 188 -28.93 -1.72 -29.97
CA PRO A 188 -28.67 -1.68 -31.41
C PRO A 188 -29.50 -0.53 -32.01
N LEU A 189 -28.84 0.44 -32.67
CA LEU A 189 -29.58 1.46 -33.41
C LEU A 189 -30.38 0.75 -34.51
N PRO A 190 -31.65 1.14 -34.74
CA PRO A 190 -32.39 0.66 -35.89
C PRO A 190 -31.67 1.09 -37.18
N ASP A 191 -31.50 0.11 -38.05
CA ASP A 191 -30.77 0.21 -39.31
C ASP A 191 -31.48 1.21 -40.24
N SER A 192 -30.86 2.38 -40.45
CA SER A 192 -31.31 3.33 -41.47
C SER A 192 -30.14 3.72 -42.36
N SER A 193 -29.97 2.95 -43.43
CA SER A 193 -29.26 3.37 -44.64
C SER A 193 -30.00 4.55 -45.31
N PRO A 194 -29.31 5.54 -45.90
CA PRO A 194 -28.73 5.31 -47.23
C PRO A 194 -27.37 5.97 -47.52
N ALA A 195 -26.79 5.47 -48.60
CA ALA A 195 -25.62 5.85 -49.40
C ALA A 195 -25.03 7.27 -49.29
N SER A 196 -23.69 7.31 -49.25
CA SER A 196 -22.80 7.87 -50.30
C SER A 196 -21.66 8.78 -49.80
N SER A 197 -20.45 8.40 -50.25
CA SER A 197 -19.25 9.21 -50.55
C SER A 197 -18.50 9.96 -49.46
N GLY A 198 -17.17 9.75 -49.45
CA GLY A 198 -16.19 10.73 -48.99
C GLY A 198 -15.27 10.21 -47.90
N GLY A 199 -14.21 9.49 -48.30
CA GLY A 199 -13.18 9.02 -47.37
C GLY A 199 -12.32 10.17 -46.84
N ALA A 200 -12.16 10.20 -45.52
CA ALA A 200 -11.08 10.89 -44.82
C ALA A 200 -10.51 9.90 -43.79
N TRP A 201 -9.27 9.47 -43.99
CA TRP A 201 -8.54 8.67 -43.03
C TRP A 201 -7.89 9.63 -42.02
N GLU A 202 -8.55 9.83 -40.88
CA GLU A 202 -7.92 10.46 -39.73
C GLU A 202 -7.03 9.42 -39.03
N THR A 203 -5.77 9.78 -38.80
CA THR A 203 -4.82 9.01 -38.01
C THR A 203 -5.24 9.08 -36.55
N GLY A 204 -6.08 8.13 -36.15
CA GLY A 204 -6.48 7.94 -34.75
C GLY A 204 -5.30 7.45 -33.92
N GLU A 205 -4.94 8.25 -32.92
CA GLU A 205 -4.09 7.87 -31.80
C GLU A 205 -4.77 6.71 -31.04
N TRP A 206 -4.15 5.53 -31.03
CA TRP A 206 -4.68 4.35 -30.36
C TRP A 206 -4.47 4.49 -28.85
N ASP A 207 -5.47 5.01 -28.15
CA ASP A 207 -5.52 4.93 -26.68
C ASP A 207 -5.92 3.50 -26.30
N ILE A 208 -4.93 2.62 -26.19
CA ILE A 208 -5.10 1.22 -25.79
C ILE A 208 -5.44 1.24 -24.30
N SER A 209 -6.70 0.94 -23.96
CA SER A 209 -7.10 0.86 -22.55
C SER A 209 -6.29 -0.21 -21.79
N TRP A 210 -5.99 0.07 -20.53
CA TRP A 210 -5.29 -0.85 -19.61
C TRP A 210 -5.90 -2.26 -19.57
N ASP A 211 -7.20 -2.39 -19.82
CA ASP A 211 -7.90 -3.67 -19.85
C ASP A 211 -7.46 -4.56 -21.02
N VAL A 212 -7.11 -3.96 -22.17
CA VAL A 212 -6.61 -4.70 -23.35
C VAL A 212 -5.18 -5.19 -23.09
N ILE A 213 -4.35 -4.38 -22.47
CA ILE A 213 -2.98 -4.76 -22.07
C ILE A 213 -3.02 -5.89 -21.03
N ALA A 214 -3.91 -5.79 -20.05
CA ALA A 214 -4.11 -6.83 -19.02
C ALA A 214 -4.62 -8.15 -19.63
N ALA A 215 -5.54 -8.09 -20.59
CA ALA A 215 -6.06 -9.27 -21.28
C ALA A 215 -4.98 -9.98 -22.12
N VAL A 216 -4.13 -9.23 -22.82
CA VAL A 216 -3.01 -9.78 -23.60
C VAL A 216 -1.95 -10.38 -22.67
N ALA A 217 -1.62 -9.72 -21.56
CA ALA A 217 -0.69 -10.25 -20.56
C ALA A 217 -1.18 -11.57 -19.93
N TRP A 218 -2.48 -11.69 -19.66
CA TRP A 218 -3.08 -12.93 -19.17
C TRP A 218 -3.01 -14.06 -20.21
N LEU A 219 -3.26 -13.75 -21.49
CA LEU A 219 -3.19 -14.72 -22.58
C LEU A 219 -1.74 -15.22 -22.80
N LEU A 220 -0.76 -14.32 -22.72
CA LEU A 220 0.67 -14.66 -22.86
C LEU A 220 1.18 -15.50 -21.68
N ALA A 221 0.76 -15.19 -20.45
CA ALA A 221 1.08 -16.00 -19.28
C ALA A 221 0.52 -17.43 -19.42
N LYS A 222 -0.67 -17.59 -20.01
CA LYS A 222 -1.29 -18.90 -20.22
C LYS A 222 -0.59 -19.75 -21.29
N ILE A 223 0.05 -19.11 -22.28
CA ILE A 223 0.81 -19.79 -23.34
C ILE A 223 2.22 -20.18 -22.87
N PHE A 224 2.85 -19.37 -22.00
CA PHE A 224 4.22 -19.64 -21.52
C PHE A 224 4.33 -20.48 -20.24
N LEU A 225 3.29 -20.53 -19.39
CA LEU A 225 3.25 -21.42 -18.21
C LEU A 225 2.54 -22.76 -18.44
N GLY A 226 2.21 -23.06 -19.70
CA GLY A 226 1.55 -24.31 -20.11
C GLY A 226 2.48 -25.33 -20.78
N ARG A 227 3.76 -25.38 -20.41
CA ARG A 227 4.69 -26.42 -20.87
C ARG A 227 5.68 -26.83 -19.80
#